data_AF-A0A938M0R3-F1
#
_entry.id   AF-A0A938M0R3-F1
#
_cell.length_a   1.000
_cell.length_b   1.000
_cell.length_c   1.000
_cell.angle_alpha   90.00
_cell.angle_beta   90.00
_cell.angle_gamma   90.00
#
_symmetry.space_group_name_H-M   'P 1'
#
loop_
_entity.id
_entity.type
_entity.pdbx_description
1 polymer ?
#
loop_
_entity_poly.entity_id
_entity_poly.type
_entity_poly.pdbx_seq_one_letter_code
_entity_poly.pdbx_strand_id
1 'polypeptide(L)'
;MSTQFIIVISALCAFASFAFAEQPTALSFPAQQAKFVRFVIQASSSSQPCIDELEVFGADGSRNLALAKDGAKATASSCLPGHAIHQIGHLNDGLYGNAH
;
A
#
# COMPACT_ATOMS: atom_id res chain seq x y z
N MET A 1 22.58 -22.54 4.16
CA MET A 1 21.27 -22.13 3.59
C MET A 1 21.06 -20.67 3.94
N SER A 2 21.43 -19.77 3.03
CA SER A 2 21.38 -18.32 3.28
C SER A 2 19.94 -17.84 3.10
N THR A 3 19.24 -17.63 4.22
CA THR A 3 17.94 -16.96 4.23
C THR A 3 18.11 -15.58 4.85
N GLN A 4 18.53 -14.62 4.04
CA GLN A 4 18.35 -13.20 4.34
C GLN A 4 17.97 -12.48 3.05
N PHE A 5 16.68 -12.16 2.93
CA PHE A 5 16.21 -11.07 2.07
C PHE A 5 15.18 -10.29 2.89
N ILE A 6 15.68 -9.45 3.80
CA ILE A 6 14.96 -8.27 4.24
C ILE A 6 15.34 -7.20 3.23
N ILE A 7 14.59 -7.11 2.14
CA ILE A 7 14.65 -5.90 1.32
C ILE A 7 13.49 -5.04 1.78
N VAL A 8 13.78 -4.13 2.72
CA VAL A 8 12.94 -2.96 2.93
C VAL A 8 13.16 -2.10 1.69
N ILE A 9 12.25 -2.19 0.72
CA ILE A 9 12.12 -1.13 -0.28
C ILE A 9 11.56 0.06 0.49
N SER A 10 12.41 0.81 1.19
CA SER A 10 12.20 2.25 1.20
C SER A 10 12.47 2.63 -0.23
N ALA A 11 11.42 2.90 -1.00
CA ALA A 11 11.60 3.56 -2.29
C ALA A 11 12.20 4.93 -1.97
N LEU A 12 13.53 4.99 -1.86
CA LEU A 12 14.32 6.21 -1.99
C LEU A 12 14.40 6.56 -3.48
N CYS A 13 13.29 6.41 -4.20
CA CYS A 13 13.04 7.28 -5.32
C CYS A 13 12.34 8.46 -4.69
N ALA A 14 13.10 9.54 -4.47
CA ALA A 14 12.59 10.81 -3.99
C ALA A 14 11.66 11.42 -5.04
N PHE A 15 10.49 10.81 -5.25
CA PHE A 15 9.36 11.48 -5.84
C PHE A 15 8.54 12.03 -4.67
N ALA A 16 8.54 13.35 -4.54
CA ALA A 16 7.50 14.04 -3.80
C ALA A 16 6.19 13.83 -4.59
N SER A 17 5.59 12.67 -4.44
CA SER A 17 4.28 12.37 -5.00
C SER A 17 3.22 12.83 -4.02
N PHE A 18 2.41 13.78 -4.44
CA PHE A 18 1.19 14.13 -3.72
C PHE A 18 0.12 13.10 -4.06
N ALA A 19 -0.43 12.45 -3.04
CA ALA A 19 -1.64 11.63 -3.17
C ALA A 19 -2.84 12.47 -2.73
N PHE A 20 -3.94 12.38 -3.48
CA PHE A 20 -5.21 13.03 -3.16
C PHE A 20 -6.21 11.97 -2.69
N ALA A 21 -7.02 12.29 -1.68
CA ALA A 21 -7.89 11.34 -0.99
C ALA A 21 -8.93 10.63 -1.89
N GLU A 22 -9.31 11.25 -3.01
CA GLU A 22 -10.43 10.82 -3.85
C GLU A 22 -9.98 10.14 -5.16
N GLN A 23 -8.67 9.94 -5.37
CA GLN A 23 -8.14 9.36 -6.60
C GLN A 23 -6.98 8.39 -6.35
N PRO A 24 -6.97 7.23 -7.04
CA PRO A 24 -5.81 6.35 -7.03
C PRO A 24 -4.55 7.09 -7.47
N THR A 25 -3.49 6.96 -6.68
CA THR A 25 -2.18 7.55 -7.01
C THR A 25 -1.24 6.43 -7.43
N ALA A 26 -0.85 6.41 -8.70
CA ALA A 26 0.07 5.41 -9.24
C ALA A 26 1.53 5.85 -9.09
N LEU A 27 2.37 4.96 -8.57
CA LEU A 27 3.82 5.15 -8.45
C LEU A 27 4.53 4.02 -9.20
N SER A 28 5.44 4.38 -10.10
CA SER A 28 6.24 3.42 -10.86
C SER A 28 7.69 3.44 -10.41
N PHE A 29 8.30 2.26 -10.34
CA PHE A 29 9.71 2.06 -10.03
C PHE A 29 10.25 0.86 -10.83
N PRO A 30 11.56 0.73 -11.03
CA PRO A 30 12.13 -0.42 -11.72
C PRO A 30 11.69 -1.74 -11.09
N ALA A 31 11.35 -2.72 -11.93
CA ALA A 31 10.90 -4.03 -11.45
C ALA A 31 11.93 -4.67 -10.51
N GLN A 32 11.44 -5.15 -9.36
CA GLN A 32 12.29 -5.70 -8.32
C GLN A 32 11.67 -6.97 -7.72
N GLN A 33 12.51 -7.97 -7.42
CA GLN A 33 12.08 -9.11 -6.63
C GLN A 33 11.94 -8.71 -5.16
N ALA A 34 10.77 -8.93 -4.59
CA ALA A 34 10.47 -8.62 -3.19
C ALA A 34 9.56 -9.68 -2.58
N LYS A 35 9.70 -9.88 -1.26
CA LYS A 35 8.74 -10.66 -0.44
C LYS A 35 7.75 -9.78 0.30
N PHE A 36 8.13 -8.53 0.53
CA PHE A 36 7.35 -7.54 1.27
C PHE A 36 7.47 -6.20 0.57
N VAL A 37 6.38 -5.43 0.55
CA VAL A 37 6.34 -4.04 0.12
C VAL A 37 5.92 -3.21 1.32
N ARG A 38 6.61 -2.08 1.55
CA ARG A 38 6.26 -1.14 2.61
C ARG A 38 6.06 0.24 2.03
N PHE A 39 4.85 0.74 2.14
CA PHE A 39 4.56 2.14 1.90
C PHE A 39 4.80 2.94 3.19
N VAL A 40 5.54 4.05 3.10
CA VAL A 40 5.88 4.90 4.25
C VAL A 40 5.39 6.31 3.97
N ILE A 41 4.41 6.75 4.77
CA ILE A 41 3.92 8.13 4.71
C ILE A 41 4.80 8.97 5.63
N GLN A 42 5.54 9.92 5.06
CA GLN A 42 6.46 10.78 5.81
C GLN A 42 5.79 12.03 6.38
N ALA A 43 4.75 12.53 5.71
CA ALA A 43 4.03 13.73 6.10
C ALA A 43 2.60 13.72 5.54
N SER A 44 1.71 14.48 6.17
CA SER A 44 0.37 14.82 5.68
C SER A 44 0.14 16.32 5.79
N SER A 45 -0.79 16.87 4.99
CA SER A 45 -1.02 18.31 4.91
C SER A 45 -1.94 18.86 6.01
N SER A 46 -2.79 18.04 6.62
CA SER A 46 -3.71 18.48 7.67
C SER A 46 -4.07 17.37 8.66
N SER A 47 -4.69 16.30 8.17
CA SER A 47 -5.25 15.22 8.98
C SER A 47 -4.33 14.00 9.01
N GLN A 48 -4.66 13.02 9.85
CA GLN A 48 -4.02 11.71 9.82
C GLN A 48 -4.21 11.09 8.43
N PRO A 49 -3.14 10.68 7.74
CA PRO A 49 -3.25 10.08 6.42
C PRO A 49 -3.92 8.71 6.56
N CYS A 50 -4.94 8.47 5.73
CA CYS A 50 -5.62 7.19 5.62
C CYS A 50 -5.38 6.66 4.20
N ILE A 51 -5.25 5.34 4.10
CA ILE A 51 -5.21 4.63 2.82
C ILE A 51 -6.48 3.81 2.78
N ASP A 52 -7.19 3.94 1.67
CA ASP A 52 -8.36 3.13 1.35
C ASP A 52 -7.87 1.78 0.80
N GLU A 53 -7.23 1.79 -0.37
CA GLU A 53 -6.69 0.59 -1.04
C GLU A 53 -5.19 0.75 -1.37
N LEU A 54 -4.40 -0.31 -1.18
CA LEU A 54 -3.01 -0.42 -1.59
C LEU A 54 -2.83 -1.58 -2.57
N GLU A 55 -2.55 -1.23 -3.82
CA GLU A 55 -2.35 -2.19 -4.89
C GLU A 55 -0.88 -2.27 -5.30
N VAL A 56 -0.42 -3.47 -5.66
CA VAL A 56 0.94 -3.69 -6.16
C VAL A 56 0.86 -4.47 -7.44
N PHE A 57 1.37 -3.91 -8.53
CA PHE A 57 1.35 -4.54 -9.84
C PHE A 57 2.73 -5.04 -10.26
N GLY A 58 2.75 -6.17 -10.97
CA GLY A 58 3.94 -6.70 -11.62
C GLY A 58 4.37 -5.86 -12.84
N ALA A 59 5.48 -6.25 -13.47
CA ALA A 59 6.03 -5.53 -14.63
C ALA A 59 5.07 -5.48 -15.84
N ASP A 60 4.14 -6.42 -15.93
CA ASP A 60 3.11 -6.49 -16.97
C ASP A 60 1.85 -5.66 -16.64
N GLY A 61 1.74 -5.13 -15.41
CA GLY A 61 0.60 -4.34 -14.95
C GLY A 61 -0.73 -5.10 -14.89
N SER A 62 -0.75 -6.41 -15.12
CA SER A 62 -1.98 -7.14 -15.44
C SER A 62 -2.79 -7.56 -14.21
N ARG A 63 -2.12 -7.68 -13.05
CA ARG A 63 -2.71 -8.22 -11.83
C ARG A 63 -2.22 -7.46 -10.61
N ASN A 64 -3.16 -7.13 -9.72
CA ASN A 64 -2.86 -6.68 -8.36
C ASN A 64 -2.36 -7.89 -7.53
N LEU A 65 -1.06 -7.91 -7.29
CA LEU A 65 -0.36 -8.91 -6.47
C LEU A 65 -0.59 -8.74 -4.97
N ALA A 66 -1.10 -7.57 -4.55
CA ALA A 66 -1.41 -7.29 -3.15
C ALA A 66 -2.81 -7.74 -2.74
N LEU A 67 -3.64 -8.26 -3.64
CA LEU A 67 -5.05 -8.56 -3.37
C LEU A 67 -5.24 -9.67 -2.32
N ALA A 68 -6.01 -9.39 -1.27
CA ALA A 68 -6.20 -10.27 -0.12
C ALA A 68 -6.81 -11.62 -0.51
N LYS A 69 -7.80 -11.62 -1.40
CA LYS A 69 -8.48 -12.84 -1.88
C LYS A 69 -7.53 -13.81 -2.60
N ASP A 70 -6.39 -13.29 -3.07
CA ASP A 70 -5.35 -14.05 -3.76
C ASP A 70 -4.23 -14.52 -2.81
N GLY A 71 -4.35 -14.23 -1.50
CA GLY A 71 -3.47 -14.74 -0.43
C GLY A 71 -2.47 -13.72 0.13
N ALA A 72 -2.45 -12.48 -0.37
CA ALA A 72 -1.64 -11.41 0.21
C ALA A 72 -2.17 -10.98 1.58
N LYS A 73 -1.27 -10.51 2.45
CA LYS A 73 -1.60 -10.09 3.82
C LYS A 73 -1.17 -8.65 4.05
N ALA A 74 -2.13 -7.77 4.33
CA ALA A 74 -1.86 -6.41 4.75
C ALA A 74 -1.51 -6.33 6.25
N THR A 75 -0.64 -5.39 6.58
CA THR A 75 -0.34 -4.97 7.96
C THR A 75 -0.11 -3.47 7.98
N ALA A 76 -0.51 -2.80 9.05
CA ALA A 76 -0.26 -1.37 9.26
C ALA A 76 0.34 -1.14 10.65
N SER A 77 1.07 -0.03 10.82
CA SER A 77 1.57 0.38 12.13
C SER A 77 0.47 0.92 13.05
N SER A 78 -0.68 1.30 12.49
CA SER A 78 -1.83 1.86 13.21
C SER A 78 -3.08 1.85 12.33
N CYS A 79 -4.26 1.89 12.96
CA CYS A 79 -5.54 2.24 12.34
C CYS A 79 -6.13 3.46 13.05
N LEU A 80 -7.03 4.19 12.38
CA LEU A 80 -7.72 5.34 12.96
C LEU A 80 -8.77 4.86 13.97
N PRO A 81 -8.64 5.16 15.29
CA PRO A 81 -9.60 4.69 16.28
C PRO A 81 -10.99 5.27 16.07
N GLY A 82 -12.04 4.45 16.26
CA GLY A 82 -13.44 4.91 16.16
C GLY A 82 -14.05 4.89 14.75
N HIS A 83 -13.28 4.48 13.73
CA HIS A 83 -13.76 4.39 12.35
C HIS A 83 -13.83 2.93 11.90
N ALA A 84 -15.03 2.34 11.95
CA ALA A 84 -15.25 0.92 11.65
C ALA A 84 -14.86 0.51 10.22
N ILE A 85 -14.92 1.46 9.28
CA ILE A 85 -14.53 1.28 7.88
C ILE A 85 -13.01 1.44 7.65
N HIS A 86 -12.24 1.97 8.60
CA HIS A 86 -10.79 2.14 8.46
C HIS A 86 -10.03 1.01 9.17
N GLN A 87 -10.08 -0.20 8.59
CA GLN A 87 -9.45 -1.40 9.15
C GLN A 87 -8.32 -1.92 8.26
N ILE A 88 -7.35 -2.62 8.86
CA ILE A 88 -6.21 -3.22 8.12
C ILE A 88 -6.70 -4.15 7.01
N GLY A 89 -7.81 -4.86 7.24
CA GLY A 89 -8.38 -5.80 6.28
C GLY A 89 -8.87 -5.14 4.98
N HIS A 90 -9.18 -3.84 5.00
CA HIS A 90 -9.67 -3.12 3.83
C HIS A 90 -8.54 -2.54 2.97
N LEU A 91 -7.29 -2.56 3.44
CA LEU A 91 -6.16 -2.01 2.69
C LEU A 91 -5.87 -2.73 1.37
N ASN A 92 -6.43 -3.92 1.16
CA ASN A 92 -6.16 -4.73 -0.01
C ASN A 92 -7.30 -5.72 -0.32
N ASP A 93 -8.54 -5.37 0.01
CA ASP A 93 -9.69 -6.25 -0.23
C ASP A 93 -10.26 -6.13 -1.65
N GLY A 94 -9.81 -5.11 -2.41
CA GLY A 94 -10.25 -4.83 -3.78
C GLY A 94 -11.54 -4.02 -3.87
N LEU A 95 -12.01 -3.45 -2.76
CA LEU A 95 -13.16 -2.56 -2.71
C LEU A 95 -12.67 -1.13 -2.48
N TYR A 96 -13.19 -0.19 -3.29
CA TYR A 96 -12.78 1.21 -3.21
C TYR A 96 -13.81 2.05 -2.47
N GLY A 97 -13.30 3.03 -1.73
CA GLY A 97 -14.01 4.13 -1.10
C GLY A 97 -14.81 3.73 0.14
N ASN A 98 -15.31 4.71 0.87
CA ASN A 98 -15.94 4.52 2.18
C ASN A 98 -17.35 3.88 2.19
N ALA A 99 -17.78 3.25 1.09
CA ALA A 99 -19.14 2.75 0.92
C ALA A 99 -19.33 1.26 1.29
N HIS A 100 -18.27 0.59 1.76
CA HIS A 100 -18.25 -0.83 2.09
C HIS A 100 -17.86 -1.09 3.55
#